data_AF-A0A9X5Z0B3-F1
#
_entry.id   AF-A0A9X5Z0B3-F1
#
_cell.length_a   1.000
_cell.length_b   1.000
_cell.length_c   1.000
_cell.angle_alpha   90.00
_cell.angle_beta   90.00
_cell.angle_gamma   90.00
#
_symmetry.space_group_name_H-M   'P 1'
#
loop_
_entity.id
_entity.type
_entity.pdbx_description
1 polymer ?
#
loop_
_entity_poly.entity_id
_entity_poly.type
_entity_poly.pdbx_seq_one_letter_code
_entity_poly.pdbx_strand_id
1 'polypeptide(L)'
;MTSRDLPRPIVDWFPLVPRSRPPAGSLTARLAEIHRLARAPQPIEGAGLPTAEALNKAALLASDHSMASLAADLCRRQLQVFVDAAPLPPVLLKAALQPLVNLGRLATRAGDTARAYAIFTGLYDAARTRGTVSIEQTDVDFAELSDGHDALRTAERFLWTVLLADGTRALTQAGRWADALDHVRRHNGIGQRLLDGRQVLILAHCATRNYREALGHLDASLTQDPWEKAVAAVLRLLCLRTGNLPSEAASAAATSAYLTLGTDRAHVVFRTRLGLSLLALAPRGPAVRAVATRLVQDARCHSDGRAVAMALNDPYLRPHLTVDELDCLTHIAAEAGQARDTLPLGLLADLKTSADIAENNLRYAIARLITGHHHASGVPTNTSH
;
A
#
# COMPACT_ATOMS: atom_id res chain seq x y z
N MET A 1 15.96 14.53 19.86
CA MET A 1 15.63 13.17 20.30
C MET A 1 15.25 12.34 19.09
N THR A 2 16.14 11.48 18.61
CA THR A 2 15.96 10.74 17.36
C THR A 2 15.37 9.35 17.62
N SER A 3 14.53 8.87 16.70
CA SER A 3 13.92 7.52 16.59
C SER A 3 14.92 6.33 16.56
N ARG A 4 16.16 6.50 17.02
CA ARG A 4 17.28 5.55 16.89
C ARG A 4 17.18 4.28 17.74
N ASP A 5 16.18 4.16 18.62
CA ASP A 5 16.08 3.05 19.56
C ASP A 5 15.16 1.90 19.09
N LEU A 6 14.34 2.09 18.06
CA LEU A 6 13.52 1.01 17.51
C LEU A 6 14.29 0.21 16.45
N PRO A 7 14.20 -1.14 16.43
CA PRO A 7 14.80 -1.94 15.38
C PRO A 7 14.29 -1.52 14.00
N ARG A 8 15.19 -1.49 13.00
CA ARG A 8 14.88 -1.00 11.66
C ARG A 8 13.62 -1.64 11.03
N PRO A 9 13.40 -2.98 11.08
CA PRO A 9 12.13 -3.59 10.63
C PRO A 9 10.86 -3.01 11.24
N ILE A 10 10.91 -2.58 12.50
CA ILE A 10 9.77 -1.92 13.16
C ILE A 10 9.55 -0.55 12.55
N VAL A 11 10.61 0.24 12.38
CA VAL A 11 10.53 1.58 11.78
C VAL A 11 10.07 1.52 10.32
N ASP A 12 10.61 0.58 9.54
CA ASP A 12 10.39 0.53 8.10
C ASP A 12 8.95 0.09 7.74
N TRP A 13 8.32 -0.74 8.57
CA TRP A 13 7.10 -1.46 8.18
C TRP A 13 5.87 -1.17 9.04
N PHE A 14 6.03 -0.76 10.30
CA PHE A 14 4.90 -0.48 11.18
C PHE A 14 4.32 0.94 10.98
N PRO A 15 2.99 1.12 11.11
CA PRO A 15 1.98 0.13 11.50
C PRO A 15 1.77 -0.98 10.47
N LEU A 16 1.63 -2.21 10.97
CA LEU A 16 1.56 -3.43 10.17
C LEU A 16 0.16 -4.04 10.24
N VAL A 17 -0.59 -3.85 9.16
CA VAL A 17 -1.95 -4.38 8.96
C VAL A 17 -1.97 -5.14 7.63
N PRO A 18 -2.57 -6.35 7.54
CA PRO A 18 -2.72 -7.07 6.28
C PRO A 18 -3.51 -6.22 5.30
N ARG A 19 -2.91 -5.96 4.13
CA ARG A 19 -3.55 -5.21 3.04
C ARG A 19 -3.32 -6.00 1.77
N SER A 20 -4.38 -6.29 1.04
CA SER A 20 -4.28 -6.88 -0.29
C SER A 20 -3.44 -5.99 -1.19
N ARG A 21 -2.43 -6.58 -1.82
CA ARG A 21 -1.56 -5.91 -2.79
C ARG A 21 -1.57 -6.71 -4.09
N PRO A 22 -1.46 -6.04 -5.26
CA PRO A 22 -1.21 -6.74 -6.51
C PRO A 22 0.06 -7.61 -6.36
N PRO A 23 -0.03 -8.93 -6.64
CA PRO A 23 1.12 -9.83 -6.55
C PRO A 23 2.29 -9.33 -7.39
N ALA A 24 3.50 -9.39 -6.84
CA ALA A 24 4.72 -9.07 -7.57
C ALA A 24 5.32 -10.34 -8.21
N GLY A 25 4.52 -11.03 -9.04
CA GLY A 25 4.99 -12.22 -9.78
C GLY A 25 6.02 -11.88 -10.87
N SER A 26 6.29 -12.85 -11.75
CA SER A 26 7.24 -12.66 -12.85
C SER A 26 6.88 -11.45 -13.74
N LEU A 27 7.90 -10.79 -14.30
CA LEU A 27 7.74 -9.64 -15.18
C LEU A 27 6.79 -9.94 -16.34
N THR A 28 6.96 -11.10 -16.97
CA THR A 28 6.13 -11.56 -18.10
C THR A 28 4.66 -11.68 -17.70
N ALA A 29 4.36 -12.29 -16.55
CA ALA A 29 2.97 -12.44 -16.10
C ALA A 29 2.32 -11.09 -15.77
N ARG A 30 3.08 -10.18 -15.15
CA ARG A 30 2.60 -8.83 -14.82
C ARG A 30 2.33 -8.00 -16.09
N LEU A 31 3.21 -8.09 -17.09
CA LEU A 31 3.02 -7.41 -18.38
C LEU A 31 1.86 -8.00 -19.18
N ALA A 32 1.72 -9.32 -19.21
CA ALA A 32 0.59 -9.99 -19.86
C ALA A 32 -0.75 -9.53 -19.26
N GLU A 33 -0.81 -9.40 -17.93
CA GLU A 33 -2.01 -8.88 -17.25
C GLU A 33 -2.30 -7.41 -17.60
N ILE A 34 -1.29 -6.54 -17.64
CA ILE A 34 -1.44 -5.15 -18.08
C ILE A 34 -1.96 -5.10 -19.52
N HIS A 35 -1.37 -5.89 -20.40
CA HIS A 35 -1.74 -5.98 -21.82
C HIS A 35 -3.20 -6.43 -22.00
N ARG A 36 -3.62 -7.45 -21.22
CA ARG A 36 -4.98 -7.98 -21.21
C ARG A 36 -5.98 -6.92 -20.75
N LEU A 37 -5.70 -6.23 -19.65
CA LEU A 37 -6.57 -5.18 -19.11
C LEU A 37 -6.67 -3.97 -20.06
N ALA A 38 -5.56 -3.58 -20.70
CA ALA A 38 -5.52 -2.49 -21.67
C ALA A 38 -6.44 -2.73 -22.88
N ARG A 39 -6.67 -3.99 -23.24
CA ARG A 39 -7.52 -4.42 -24.38
C ARG A 39 -8.82 -5.08 -23.93
N ALA A 40 -9.13 -5.05 -22.64
CA ALA A 40 -10.33 -5.69 -22.13
C ALA A 40 -11.57 -5.05 -22.78
N PRO A 41 -12.60 -5.86 -23.12
CA PRO A 41 -13.89 -5.32 -23.52
C PRO A 41 -14.41 -4.33 -22.47
N GLN A 42 -15.02 -3.24 -22.93
CA GLN A 42 -15.53 -2.19 -22.05
C GLN A 42 -17.02 -2.46 -21.78
N PRO A 43 -17.39 -2.94 -20.57
CA PRO A 43 -18.80 -3.07 -20.20
C PRO A 43 -19.46 -1.68 -20.15
N ILE A 44 -20.78 -1.64 -20.29
CA ILE A 44 -21.56 -0.40 -20.18
C ILE A 44 -21.42 0.16 -18.75
N GLU A 45 -21.63 -0.69 -17.75
CA GLU A 45 -21.40 -0.35 -16.35
C GLU A 45 -19.90 -0.48 -16.02
N GLY A 46 -19.30 0.57 -15.46
CA GLY A 46 -17.86 0.57 -15.13
C GLY A 46 -16.95 0.67 -16.36
N ALA A 47 -17.45 1.19 -17.48
CA ALA A 47 -16.65 1.52 -18.66
C ALA A 47 -15.40 2.31 -18.27
N GLY A 48 -14.22 1.87 -18.70
CA GLY A 48 -12.94 2.50 -18.37
C GLY A 48 -12.26 1.97 -17.11
N LEU A 49 -12.96 1.24 -16.21
CA LEU A 49 -12.30 0.69 -15.02
C LEU A 49 -11.16 -0.31 -15.34
N PRO A 50 -11.31 -1.24 -16.31
CA PRO A 50 -10.21 -2.15 -16.65
C PRO A 50 -8.98 -1.43 -17.21
N THR A 51 -9.17 -0.40 -18.04
CA THR A 51 -8.06 0.36 -18.63
C THR A 51 -7.40 1.30 -17.61
N ALA A 52 -8.19 1.89 -16.70
CA ALA A 52 -7.68 2.60 -15.53
C ALA A 52 -6.87 1.66 -14.62
N GLU A 53 -7.31 0.41 -14.44
CA GLU A 53 -6.54 -0.60 -13.71
C GLU A 53 -5.23 -0.95 -14.43
N ALA A 54 -5.24 -1.07 -15.77
CA ALA A 54 -4.04 -1.31 -16.56
C ALA A 54 -2.99 -0.21 -16.36
N LEU A 55 -3.38 1.06 -16.43
CA LEU A 55 -2.50 2.21 -16.17
C LEU A 55 -1.94 2.20 -14.74
N ASN A 56 -2.80 1.93 -13.76
CA ASN A 56 -2.39 1.80 -12.35
C ASN A 56 -1.36 0.67 -12.15
N LYS A 57 -1.55 -0.50 -12.80
CA LYS A 57 -0.59 -1.61 -12.76
C LYS A 57 0.71 -1.28 -13.50
N ALA A 58 0.64 -0.53 -14.60
CA ALA A 58 1.81 -0.08 -15.34
C ALA A 58 2.67 0.88 -14.51
N ALA A 59 2.05 1.87 -13.87
CA ALA A 59 2.72 2.78 -12.94
C ALA A 59 3.33 2.03 -11.74
N LEU A 60 2.62 1.03 -11.20
CA LEU A 60 3.14 0.18 -10.13
C LEU A 60 4.34 -0.66 -10.58
N LEU A 61 4.31 -1.23 -11.79
CA LEU A 61 5.44 -1.98 -12.34
C LEU A 61 6.67 -1.09 -12.55
N ALA A 62 6.49 0.09 -13.15
CA ALA A 62 7.57 1.07 -13.28
C ALA A 62 8.15 1.45 -11.91
N SER A 63 7.29 1.66 -10.90
CA SER A 63 7.73 1.99 -9.55
C SER A 63 8.47 0.86 -8.84
N ASP A 64 8.09 -0.40 -9.04
CA ASP A 64 8.77 -1.54 -8.41
C ASP A 64 10.20 -1.71 -8.96
N HIS A 65 10.51 -1.12 -10.12
CA HIS A 65 11.83 -1.15 -10.75
C HIS A 65 12.48 0.23 -10.76
N SER A 66 12.33 1.02 -9.70
CA SER A 66 13.04 2.30 -9.52
C SER A 66 12.84 3.35 -10.62
N MET A 67 11.85 3.19 -11.52
CA MET A 67 11.57 4.12 -12.62
C MET A 67 10.56 5.20 -12.18
N ALA A 68 10.91 5.96 -11.13
CA ALA A 68 10.00 6.90 -10.48
C ALA A 68 9.39 7.94 -11.45
N SER A 69 10.20 8.50 -12.36
CA SER A 69 9.73 9.48 -13.35
C SER A 69 8.70 8.89 -14.31
N LEU A 70 8.88 7.65 -14.78
CA LEU A 70 7.91 6.98 -15.63
C LEU A 70 6.63 6.65 -14.86
N ALA A 71 6.75 6.19 -13.61
CA ALA A 71 5.58 5.91 -12.78
C ALA A 71 4.74 7.17 -12.52
N ALA A 72 5.39 8.30 -12.25
CA ALA A 72 4.73 9.60 -12.08
C ALA A 72 4.08 10.08 -13.38
N ASP A 73 4.77 9.92 -14.52
CA ASP A 73 4.21 10.26 -15.83
C ASP A 73 2.95 9.47 -16.17
N LEU A 74 2.96 8.15 -15.94
CA LEU A 74 1.79 7.30 -16.13
C LEU A 74 0.62 7.70 -15.21
N CYS A 75 0.90 8.10 -13.96
CA CYS A 75 -0.13 8.61 -13.05
C CYS A 75 -0.72 9.93 -13.57
N ARG A 76 0.12 10.88 -14.01
CA ARG A 76 -0.33 12.17 -14.56
C ARG A 76 -1.17 11.99 -15.83
N ARG A 77 -0.71 11.16 -16.76
CA ARG A 77 -1.45 10.83 -18.00
C ARG A 77 -2.82 10.24 -17.69
N GLN A 78 -2.89 9.28 -16.75
CA GLN A 78 -4.16 8.72 -16.31
C GLN A 78 -5.08 9.78 -15.68
N LEU A 79 -4.56 10.62 -14.81
CA LEU A 79 -5.33 11.69 -14.16
C LEU A 79 -5.91 12.67 -15.18
N GLN A 80 -5.12 13.08 -16.17
CA GLN A 80 -5.55 14.03 -17.19
C GLN A 80 -6.78 13.53 -17.95
N VAL A 81 -6.86 12.23 -18.26
CA VAL A 81 -8.03 11.63 -18.91
C VAL A 81 -9.31 11.86 -18.11
N PHE A 82 -9.23 11.79 -16.77
CA PHE A 82 -10.38 11.99 -15.90
C PHE A 82 -10.71 13.48 -15.71
N VAL A 83 -9.70 14.34 -15.60
CA VAL A 83 -9.89 15.79 -15.49
C VAL A 83 -10.52 16.36 -16.77
N ASP A 84 -10.04 15.94 -17.95
CA ASP A 84 -10.59 16.36 -19.25
C ASP A 84 -12.07 15.93 -19.43
N ALA A 85 -12.50 14.90 -18.72
CA ALA A 85 -13.83 14.32 -18.82
C ALA A 85 -14.74 14.68 -17.64
N ALA A 86 -14.28 15.54 -16.73
CA ALA A 86 -15.11 16.02 -15.64
C ALA A 86 -16.30 16.83 -16.18
N PRO A 87 -17.47 16.79 -15.52
CA PRO A 87 -17.75 16.10 -14.26
C PRO A 87 -17.90 14.57 -14.41
N LEU A 88 -17.35 13.81 -13.46
CA LEU A 88 -17.31 12.35 -13.53
C LEU A 88 -18.52 11.69 -12.86
N PRO A 89 -18.99 10.55 -13.41
CA PRO A 89 -19.98 9.73 -12.74
C PRO A 89 -19.38 9.08 -11.47
N PRO A 90 -20.20 8.79 -10.44
CA PRO A 90 -19.72 8.30 -9.14
C PRO A 90 -18.84 7.03 -9.23
N VAL A 91 -19.14 6.15 -10.18
CA VAL A 91 -18.43 4.89 -10.40
C VAL A 91 -16.95 5.08 -10.79
N LEU A 92 -16.60 6.20 -11.42
CA LEU A 92 -15.24 6.49 -11.89
C LEU A 92 -14.42 7.31 -10.88
N LEU A 93 -15.06 7.94 -9.91
CA LEU A 93 -14.40 8.92 -9.04
C LEU A 93 -13.22 8.32 -8.25
N LYS A 94 -13.39 7.10 -7.72
CA LYS A 94 -12.28 6.41 -7.04
C LYS A 94 -11.12 6.09 -7.99
N ALA A 95 -11.41 5.70 -9.23
CA ALA A 95 -10.39 5.44 -10.23
C ALA A 95 -9.63 6.73 -10.62
N ALA A 96 -10.32 7.86 -10.69
CA ALA A 96 -9.75 9.18 -10.95
C ALA A 96 -8.83 9.68 -9.83
N LEU A 97 -9.11 9.32 -8.58
CA LEU A 97 -8.29 9.70 -7.42
C LEU A 97 -7.08 8.79 -7.19
N GLN A 98 -7.11 7.56 -7.72
CA GLN A 98 -6.04 6.58 -7.50
C GLN A 98 -4.65 7.04 -8.00
N PRO A 99 -4.50 7.73 -9.14
CA PRO A 99 -3.23 8.31 -9.58
C PRO A 99 -2.63 9.30 -8.57
N LEU A 100 -3.44 10.18 -7.98
CA LEU A 100 -2.99 11.17 -6.98
C LEU A 100 -2.46 10.47 -5.72
N VAL A 101 -3.18 9.44 -5.26
CA VAL A 101 -2.74 8.60 -4.15
C VAL A 101 -1.43 7.89 -4.49
N ASN A 102 -1.26 7.45 -5.73
CA ASN A 102 -0.02 6.80 -6.17
C ASN A 102 1.17 7.77 -6.21
N LEU A 103 0.99 9.04 -6.57
CA LEU A 103 2.04 10.07 -6.48
C LEU A 103 2.53 10.23 -5.04
N GLY A 104 1.62 10.27 -4.07
CA GLY A 104 1.98 10.26 -2.64
C GLY A 104 2.78 9.01 -2.25
N ARG A 105 2.35 7.83 -2.72
CA ARG A 105 3.06 6.55 -2.47
C ARG A 105 4.43 6.48 -3.16
N LEU A 106 4.59 7.11 -4.31
CA LEU A 106 5.88 7.24 -5.00
C LEU A 106 6.84 8.11 -4.18
N ALA A 107 6.38 9.25 -3.68
CA ALA A 107 7.16 10.10 -2.78
C ALA A 107 7.61 9.34 -1.53
N THR A 108 6.72 8.54 -0.92
CA THR A 108 7.08 7.65 0.20
C THR A 108 8.18 6.66 -0.17
N ARG A 109 8.09 5.98 -1.32
CA ARG A 109 9.12 5.03 -1.78
C ARG A 109 10.46 5.69 -2.07
N ALA A 110 10.45 6.94 -2.53
CA ALA A 110 11.65 7.73 -2.76
C ALA A 110 12.28 8.28 -1.47
N GLY A 111 11.66 8.05 -0.30
CA GLY A 111 12.10 8.59 0.98
C GLY A 111 11.68 10.04 1.23
N ASP A 112 10.94 10.66 0.31
CA ASP A 112 10.37 12.01 0.49
C ASP A 112 9.03 11.92 1.26
N THR A 113 9.15 11.52 2.52
CA THR A 113 8.01 11.30 3.42
C THR A 113 7.27 12.59 3.74
N ALA A 114 7.95 13.74 3.74
CA ALA A 114 7.34 15.04 3.99
C ALA A 114 6.39 15.43 2.84
N ARG A 115 6.86 15.32 1.59
CA ARG A 115 6.01 15.53 0.42
C ARG A 115 4.86 14.54 0.35
N ALA A 116 5.12 13.26 0.65
CA ALA A 116 4.07 12.25 0.67
C ALA A 116 2.93 12.63 1.64
N TYR A 117 3.29 13.03 2.86
CA TYR A 117 2.32 13.48 3.87
C TYR A 117 1.55 14.73 3.43
N ALA A 118 2.24 15.71 2.81
CA ALA A 118 1.61 16.91 2.27
C ALA A 118 0.59 16.58 1.16
N ILE A 119 0.92 15.65 0.25
CA ILE A 119 0.00 15.18 -0.79
C ILE A 119 -1.26 14.56 -0.17
N PHE A 120 -1.13 13.63 0.77
CA PHE A 120 -2.29 12.96 1.37
C PHE A 120 -3.17 13.93 2.16
N THR A 121 -2.57 14.89 2.87
CA THR A 121 -3.29 15.90 3.63
C THR A 121 -4.02 16.85 2.69
N GLY A 122 -3.34 17.37 1.66
CA GLY A 122 -3.93 18.26 0.65
C GLY A 122 -5.10 17.62 -0.10
N LEU A 123 -4.98 16.33 -0.46
CA LEU A 123 -6.08 15.59 -1.08
C LEU A 123 -7.31 15.50 -0.17
N TYR A 124 -7.11 15.15 1.11
CA TYR A 124 -8.22 15.04 2.06
C TYR A 124 -8.87 16.40 2.33
N ASP A 125 -8.07 17.44 2.53
CA ASP A 125 -8.58 18.79 2.79
C ASP A 125 -9.36 19.33 1.58
N ALA A 126 -8.83 19.20 0.37
CA ALA A 126 -9.53 19.62 -0.85
C ALA A 126 -10.86 18.85 -1.05
N ALA A 127 -10.88 17.55 -0.80
CA ALA A 127 -12.12 16.77 -0.86
C ALA A 127 -13.15 17.21 0.19
N ARG A 128 -12.70 17.46 1.43
CA ARG A 128 -13.54 17.87 2.55
C ARG A 128 -14.11 19.27 2.37
N THR A 129 -13.33 20.21 1.85
CA THR A 129 -13.77 21.60 1.62
C THR A 129 -14.35 21.82 0.23
N ARG A 130 -14.35 20.80 -0.63
CA ARG A 130 -14.66 20.91 -2.07
C ARG A 130 -13.83 22.02 -2.74
N GLY A 131 -12.55 22.05 -2.40
CA GLY A 131 -11.59 23.00 -2.95
C GLY A 131 -10.68 22.37 -4.00
N THR A 132 -9.66 23.13 -4.36
CA THR A 132 -8.63 22.72 -5.31
C THR A 132 -7.39 22.21 -4.58
N VAL A 133 -6.72 21.21 -5.17
CA VAL A 133 -5.38 20.80 -4.77
C VAL A 133 -4.45 20.79 -5.98
N SER A 134 -3.25 21.34 -5.81
CA SER A 134 -2.19 21.33 -6.82
C SER A 134 -1.16 20.26 -6.48
N ILE A 135 -1.00 19.26 -7.35
CA ILE A 135 0.01 18.20 -7.21
C ILE A 135 0.80 18.10 -8.50
N GLU A 136 2.12 18.36 -8.43
CA GLU A 136 3.04 18.22 -9.58
C GLU A 136 2.57 18.93 -10.86
N GLN A 137 2.09 20.17 -10.72
CA GLN A 137 1.55 21.01 -11.81
C GLN A 137 0.19 20.58 -12.36
N THR A 138 -0.50 19.63 -11.70
CA THR A 138 -1.89 19.32 -11.99
C THR A 138 -2.79 19.86 -10.89
N ASP A 139 -3.67 20.77 -11.26
CA ASP A 139 -4.72 21.27 -10.39
C ASP A 139 -5.95 20.38 -10.51
N VAL A 140 -6.49 19.96 -9.38
CA VAL A 140 -7.72 19.16 -9.30
C VAL A 140 -8.71 19.90 -8.44
N ASP A 141 -9.76 20.43 -9.06
CA ASP A 141 -10.90 21.03 -8.38
C ASP A 141 -11.92 19.93 -8.03
N PHE A 142 -12.11 19.67 -6.73
CA PHE A 142 -13.07 18.67 -6.28
C PHE A 142 -14.53 19.09 -6.47
N ALA A 143 -14.83 20.38 -6.61
CA ALA A 143 -16.17 20.84 -6.94
C ALA A 143 -16.52 20.55 -8.40
N GLU A 144 -15.54 20.62 -9.31
CA GLU A 144 -15.74 20.34 -10.74
C GLU A 144 -15.57 18.85 -11.09
N LEU A 145 -14.84 18.08 -10.27
CA LEU A 145 -14.54 16.67 -10.55
C LEU A 145 -15.79 15.77 -10.58
N SER A 146 -16.86 16.13 -9.86
CA SER A 146 -18.14 15.39 -9.88
C SER A 146 -19.31 16.23 -9.38
N ASP A 147 -20.44 16.18 -10.09
CA ASP A 147 -21.66 16.94 -9.76
C ASP A 147 -22.47 16.33 -8.59
N GLY A 148 -22.11 15.11 -8.16
CA GLY A 148 -22.87 14.35 -7.18
C GLY A 148 -22.40 14.60 -5.74
N HIS A 149 -23.26 15.20 -4.91
CA HIS A 149 -23.01 15.35 -3.46
C HIS A 149 -22.62 14.02 -2.79
N ASP A 150 -23.26 12.91 -3.18
CA ASP A 150 -22.99 11.57 -2.63
C ASP A 150 -21.67 10.98 -3.15
N ALA A 151 -21.29 11.32 -4.38
CA ALA A 151 -20.03 10.93 -4.98
C ALA A 151 -18.87 11.62 -4.25
N LEU A 152 -18.98 12.93 -4.02
CA LEU A 152 -17.98 13.71 -3.29
C LEU A 152 -17.81 13.23 -1.84
N ARG A 153 -18.90 12.88 -1.13
CA ARG A 153 -18.79 12.24 0.20
C ARG A 153 -18.08 10.88 0.14
N THR A 154 -18.27 10.13 -0.93
CA THR A 154 -17.55 8.86 -1.15
C THR A 154 -16.07 9.08 -1.40
N ALA A 155 -15.70 10.11 -2.17
CA ALA A 155 -14.32 10.53 -2.36
C ALA A 155 -13.66 10.98 -1.05
N GLU A 156 -14.33 11.83 -0.28
CA GLU A 156 -13.86 12.29 1.03
C GLU A 156 -13.56 11.10 1.95
N ARG A 157 -14.48 10.14 2.08
CA ARG A 157 -14.29 8.93 2.91
C ARG A 157 -13.15 8.05 2.41
N PHE A 158 -13.01 7.90 1.09
CA PHE A 158 -11.89 7.19 0.50
C PHE A 158 -10.56 7.86 0.84
N LEU A 159 -10.45 9.18 0.66
CA LEU A 159 -9.24 9.94 0.91
C LEU A 159 -8.92 10.07 2.40
N TRP A 160 -9.93 10.10 3.29
CA TRP A 160 -9.74 9.98 4.73
C TRP A 160 -9.09 8.64 5.10
N THR A 161 -9.53 7.54 4.48
CA THR A 161 -8.94 6.21 4.69
C THR A 161 -7.49 6.16 4.20
N VAL A 162 -7.19 6.81 3.06
CA VAL A 162 -5.83 6.96 2.54
C VAL A 162 -4.97 7.79 3.49
N LEU A 163 -5.46 8.93 3.98
CA LEU A 163 -4.77 9.80 4.93
C LEU A 163 -4.42 9.06 6.24
N LEU A 164 -5.37 8.28 6.77
CA LEU A 164 -5.13 7.48 7.97
C LEU A 164 -4.15 6.34 7.74
N ALA A 165 -4.12 5.72 6.57
CA ALA A 165 -3.22 4.60 6.27
C ALA A 165 -1.84 5.07 5.78
N ASP A 166 -1.82 5.74 4.64
CA ASP A 166 -0.60 6.14 3.92
C ASP A 166 0.01 7.42 4.52
N GLY A 167 -0.81 8.38 4.99
CA GLY A 167 -0.32 9.56 5.70
C GLY A 167 0.36 9.23 7.03
N THR A 168 -0.26 8.35 7.82
CA THR A 168 0.36 7.80 9.04
C THR A 168 1.69 7.11 8.73
N ARG A 169 1.73 6.25 7.71
CA ARG A 169 2.95 5.54 7.32
C ARG A 169 4.06 6.50 6.85
N ALA A 170 3.72 7.56 6.13
CA ALA A 170 4.70 8.58 5.76
C ALA A 170 5.37 9.20 7.00
N LEU A 171 4.60 9.53 8.04
CA LEU A 171 5.14 10.06 9.28
C LEU A 171 5.98 9.02 10.06
N THR A 172 5.51 7.77 10.16
CA THR A 172 6.25 6.74 10.93
C THR A 172 7.56 6.34 10.25
N GLN A 173 7.59 6.24 8.92
CA GLN A 173 8.83 5.96 8.17
C GLN A 173 9.86 7.09 8.27
N ALA A 174 9.42 8.32 8.51
CA ALA A 174 10.30 9.46 8.82
C ALA A 174 10.84 9.42 10.27
N GLY A 175 10.46 8.42 11.07
CA GLY A 175 10.74 8.37 12.51
C GLY A 175 9.97 9.41 13.33
N ARG A 176 8.97 10.08 12.74
CA ARG A 176 8.18 11.15 13.38
C ARG A 176 7.00 10.58 14.18
N TRP A 177 7.29 9.74 15.16
CA TRP A 177 6.29 8.99 15.92
C TRP A 177 5.32 9.88 16.72
N ALA A 178 5.80 10.99 17.27
CA ALA A 178 4.95 11.96 17.97
C ALA A 178 3.96 12.61 16.99
N ASP A 179 4.43 13.07 15.83
CA ASP A 179 3.57 13.66 14.80
C ASP A 179 2.58 12.64 14.25
N ALA A 180 3.00 11.37 14.09
CA ALA A 180 2.10 10.29 13.68
C ALA A 180 1.00 10.05 14.72
N LEU A 181 1.31 10.13 16.02
CA LEU A 181 0.34 10.01 17.10
C LEU A 181 -0.65 11.17 17.08
N ASP A 182 -0.17 12.40 16.96
CA ASP A 182 -1.05 13.59 16.89
C ASP A 182 -1.91 13.57 15.64
N HIS A 183 -1.38 13.09 14.50
CA HIS A 183 -2.12 12.85 13.27
C HIS A 183 -3.28 11.88 13.47
N VAL A 184 -3.02 10.67 13.99
CA VAL A 184 -4.11 9.69 14.19
C VAL A 184 -5.10 10.13 15.27
N ARG A 185 -4.70 10.96 16.24
CA ARG A 185 -5.63 11.59 17.20
C ARG A 185 -6.54 12.60 16.51
N ARG A 186 -5.97 13.54 15.76
CA ARG A 186 -6.71 14.61 15.06
C ARG A 186 -7.78 14.06 14.12
N HIS A 187 -7.51 12.92 13.49
CA HIS A 187 -8.42 12.29 12.54
C HIS A 187 -9.21 11.12 13.14
N ASN A 188 -9.27 10.98 14.47
CA ASN A 188 -10.01 9.92 15.18
C ASN A 188 -9.65 8.50 14.72
N GLY A 189 -8.39 8.27 14.35
CA GLY A 189 -7.86 7.00 13.85
C GLY A 189 -7.49 5.98 14.93
N ILE A 190 -7.64 6.30 16.21
CA ILE A 190 -7.34 5.39 17.33
C ILE A 190 -8.62 4.65 17.76
N GLY A 191 -8.83 3.46 17.22
CA GLY A 191 -9.91 2.55 17.62
C GLY A 191 -9.51 1.56 18.72
N GLN A 192 -10.46 0.72 19.16
CA GLN A 192 -10.21 -0.34 20.15
C GLN A 192 -9.38 -1.50 19.63
N ARG A 193 -9.50 -1.81 18.34
CA ARG A 193 -8.77 -2.88 17.65
C ARG A 193 -7.33 -2.50 17.34
N LEU A 194 -6.46 -3.49 17.12
CA LEU A 194 -5.03 -3.30 16.85
C LEU A 194 -4.74 -2.92 15.37
N LEU A 195 -5.46 -1.91 14.86
CA LEU A 195 -5.23 -1.31 13.54
C LEU A 195 -4.14 -0.22 13.60
N ASP A 196 -3.95 0.53 12.52
CA ASP A 196 -2.84 1.47 12.36
C ASP A 196 -2.71 2.47 13.52
N GLY A 197 -3.78 3.19 13.89
CA GLY A 197 -3.70 4.21 14.94
C GLY A 197 -3.37 3.66 16.34
N ARG A 198 -3.88 2.47 16.67
CA ARG A 198 -3.57 1.82 17.97
C ARG A 198 -2.12 1.34 18.00
N GLN A 199 -1.60 0.82 16.89
CA GLN A 199 -0.18 0.45 16.79
C GLN A 199 0.74 1.67 16.88
N VAL A 200 0.38 2.80 16.25
CA VAL A 200 1.13 4.06 16.35
C VAL A 200 1.17 4.57 17.78
N LEU A 201 0.05 4.54 18.50
CA LEU A 201 0.01 4.88 19.94
C LEU A 201 1.06 4.08 20.71
N ILE A 202 1.02 2.76 20.62
CA ILE A 202 1.96 1.87 21.31
C ILE A 202 3.41 2.18 20.93
N LEU A 203 3.70 2.33 19.63
CA LEU A 203 5.05 2.57 19.13
C LEU A 203 5.59 3.95 19.48
N ALA A 204 4.75 4.98 19.57
CA ALA A 204 5.15 6.31 20.03
C ALA A 204 5.58 6.30 21.50
N HIS A 205 4.88 5.55 22.37
CA HIS A 205 5.33 5.32 23.75
C HIS A 205 6.62 4.52 23.79
N CYS A 206 6.79 3.48 22.96
CA CYS A 206 8.07 2.75 22.86
C CYS A 206 9.23 3.65 22.41
N ALA A 207 9.02 4.50 21.39
CA ALA A 207 10.03 5.42 20.85
C ALA A 207 10.50 6.47 21.88
N THR A 208 9.68 6.74 22.91
CA THR A 208 10.00 7.63 24.03
C THR A 208 10.39 6.87 25.30
N ARG A 209 10.63 5.55 25.20
CA ARG A 209 10.97 4.64 26.30
C ARG A 209 9.90 4.53 27.41
N ASN A 210 8.67 4.93 27.13
CA ASN A 210 7.50 4.76 28.02
C ASN A 210 6.86 3.37 27.84
N TYR A 211 7.67 2.30 28.00
CA TYR A 211 7.25 0.92 27.70
C TYR A 211 6.10 0.41 28.58
N ARG A 212 5.95 0.92 29.81
CA ARG A 212 4.82 0.55 30.70
C ARG A 212 3.48 1.03 30.14
N GLU A 213 3.43 2.27 29.65
CA GLU A 213 2.21 2.79 29.00
C GLU A 213 1.97 2.09 27.66
N ALA A 214 3.02 1.80 26.89
CA ALA A 214 2.92 1.01 25.67
C ALA A 214 2.28 -0.37 25.92
N LEU A 215 2.72 -1.07 26.98
CA LEU A 215 2.13 -2.34 27.42
C LEU A 215 0.67 -2.17 27.86
N GLY A 216 0.36 -1.14 28.67
CA GLY A 216 -1.01 -0.87 29.09
C GLY A 216 -1.97 -0.63 27.92
N HIS A 217 -1.54 0.12 26.90
CA HIS A 217 -2.32 0.31 25.67
C HIS A 217 -2.46 -0.97 24.85
N LEU A 218 -1.43 -1.83 24.84
CA LEU A 218 -1.48 -3.11 24.17
C LEU A 218 -2.42 -4.11 24.88
N ASP A 219 -2.40 -4.16 26.21
CA ASP A 219 -3.27 -5.01 27.02
C ASP A 219 -4.74 -4.58 26.92
N ALA A 220 -5.00 -3.28 26.76
CA ALA A 220 -6.33 -2.75 26.53
C ALA A 220 -6.83 -2.89 25.06
N SER A 221 -6.01 -3.42 24.15
CA SER A 221 -6.37 -3.54 22.73
C SER A 221 -7.18 -4.82 22.46
N LEU A 222 -8.22 -4.70 21.64
CA LEU A 222 -8.98 -5.86 21.16
C LEU A 222 -8.21 -6.53 20.00
N THR A 223 -7.91 -7.82 20.15
CA THR A 223 -7.26 -8.65 19.11
C THR A 223 -8.18 -9.81 18.72
N GLN A 224 -9.08 -9.56 17.78
CA GLN A 224 -10.10 -10.52 17.35
C GLN A 224 -9.51 -11.52 16.33
N ASP A 225 -8.76 -11.00 15.37
CA ASP A 225 -8.22 -11.80 14.28
C ASP A 225 -6.87 -12.44 14.64
N PRO A 226 -6.51 -13.60 14.05
CA PRO A 226 -5.20 -14.23 14.27
C PRO A 226 -4.02 -13.31 13.94
N TRP A 227 -4.15 -12.47 12.91
CA TRP A 227 -3.10 -11.51 12.55
C TRP A 227 -2.91 -10.42 13.59
N GLU A 228 -3.99 -9.96 14.26
CA GLU A 228 -3.91 -8.97 15.34
C GLU A 228 -3.17 -9.56 16.54
N LYS A 229 -3.46 -10.82 16.87
CA LYS A 229 -2.77 -11.55 17.96
C LYS A 229 -1.27 -11.69 17.68
N ALA A 230 -0.90 -12.01 16.44
CA ALA A 230 0.51 -12.13 16.05
C ALA A 230 1.24 -10.77 16.10
N VAL A 231 0.61 -9.69 15.61
CA VAL A 231 1.16 -8.34 15.73
C VAL A 231 1.27 -7.92 17.19
N ALA A 232 0.26 -8.19 18.02
CA ALA A 232 0.28 -7.90 19.45
C ALA A 232 1.42 -8.62 20.17
N ALA A 233 1.67 -9.89 19.85
CA ALA A 233 2.76 -10.65 20.46
C ALA A 233 4.14 -10.06 20.09
N VAL A 234 4.33 -9.65 18.83
CA VAL A 234 5.56 -8.96 18.38
C VAL A 234 5.73 -7.59 19.06
N LEU A 235 4.66 -6.79 19.17
CA LEU A 235 4.71 -5.51 19.88
C LEU A 235 4.98 -5.69 21.38
N ARG A 236 4.42 -6.73 22.02
CA ARG A 236 4.73 -7.05 23.42
C ARG A 236 6.20 -7.40 23.61
N LEU A 237 6.75 -8.24 22.74
CA LEU A 237 8.18 -8.56 22.73
C LEU A 237 9.04 -7.29 22.60
N LEU A 238 8.68 -6.39 21.67
CA LEU A 238 9.34 -5.10 21.52
C LEU A 238 9.30 -4.27 22.81
N CYS A 239 8.13 -4.15 23.45
CA CYS A 239 7.98 -3.36 24.68
C CYS A 239 8.86 -3.90 25.81
N LEU A 240 8.85 -5.23 26.02
CA LEU A 240 9.65 -5.88 27.06
C LEU A 240 11.15 -5.72 26.81
N ARG A 241 11.61 -5.91 25.57
CA ARG A 241 13.01 -5.69 25.18
C ARG A 241 13.44 -4.24 25.40
N THR A 242 12.63 -3.28 24.96
CA THR A 242 12.90 -1.84 25.13
C THR A 242 12.98 -1.46 26.62
N GLY A 243 12.20 -2.12 27.48
CA GLY A 243 12.23 -1.94 28.93
C GLY A 243 13.28 -2.78 29.66
N ASN A 244 14.14 -3.52 28.96
CA ASN A 244 15.08 -4.50 29.54
C ASN A 244 14.41 -5.49 30.53
N LEU A 245 13.19 -5.92 30.21
CA LEU A 245 12.42 -6.88 30.99
C LEU A 245 12.59 -8.31 30.47
N PRO A 246 12.33 -9.35 31.29
CA PRO A 246 12.28 -10.74 30.84
C PRO A 246 11.35 -10.90 29.64
N SER A 247 11.80 -11.61 28.61
CA SER A 247 11.15 -11.59 27.29
C SER A 247 11.10 -12.96 26.59
N GLU A 248 11.61 -14.00 27.24
CA GLU A 248 11.72 -15.37 26.71
C GLU A 248 10.34 -15.95 26.41
N ALA A 249 9.40 -15.83 27.35
CA ALA A 249 8.02 -16.27 27.18
C ALA A 249 7.30 -15.48 26.07
N ALA A 250 7.54 -14.16 25.99
CA ALA A 250 6.97 -13.32 24.94
C ALA A 250 7.55 -13.66 23.56
N SER A 251 8.84 -14.01 23.49
CA SER A 251 9.49 -14.47 22.28
C SER A 251 8.86 -15.78 21.79
N ALA A 252 8.68 -16.76 22.67
CA ALA A 252 8.02 -18.02 22.33
C ALA A 252 6.56 -17.82 21.87
N ALA A 253 5.82 -16.94 22.57
CA ALA A 253 4.45 -16.59 22.20
C ALA A 253 4.37 -15.89 20.83
N ALA A 254 5.27 -14.95 20.54
CA ALA A 254 5.33 -14.27 19.25
C ALA A 254 5.67 -15.23 18.10
N THR A 255 6.62 -16.15 18.31
CA THR A 255 6.92 -17.22 17.36
C THR A 255 5.71 -18.12 17.11
N SER A 256 5.06 -18.60 18.17
CA SER A 256 3.87 -19.46 18.03
C SER A 256 2.75 -18.74 17.27
N ALA A 257 2.43 -17.51 17.65
CA ALA A 257 1.40 -16.72 16.98
C ALA A 257 1.72 -16.49 15.49
N TYR A 258 2.98 -16.18 15.16
CA TYR A 258 3.43 -16.03 13.77
C TYR A 258 3.27 -17.32 12.96
N LEU A 259 3.72 -18.46 13.48
CA LEU A 259 3.70 -19.74 12.76
C LEU A 259 2.28 -20.26 12.52
N THR A 260 1.31 -19.87 13.35
CA THR A 260 -0.11 -20.22 13.19
C THR A 260 -0.86 -19.37 12.16
N LEU A 261 -0.24 -18.33 11.60
CA LEU A 261 -0.88 -17.50 10.58
C LEU A 261 -1.19 -18.30 9.32
N GLY A 262 -2.37 -18.03 8.72
CA GLY A 262 -2.76 -18.62 7.45
C GLY A 262 -1.83 -18.26 6.29
N THR A 263 -1.79 -19.10 5.26
CA THR A 263 -0.89 -19.01 4.10
C THR A 263 -1.50 -18.31 2.90
N ASP A 264 -2.50 -17.43 3.08
CA ASP A 264 -3.12 -16.71 1.97
C ASP A 264 -2.10 -15.88 1.16
N ARG A 265 -2.09 -16.06 -0.16
CA ARG A 265 -1.22 -15.32 -1.08
C ARG A 265 -1.39 -13.81 -0.95
N ALA A 266 -2.60 -13.31 -0.69
CA ALA A 266 -2.87 -11.88 -0.56
C ALA A 266 -2.09 -11.21 0.59
N HIS A 267 -1.63 -11.99 1.58
CA HIS A 267 -0.98 -11.51 2.80
C HIS A 267 0.50 -11.90 2.93
N VAL A 268 1.13 -12.46 1.87
CA VAL A 268 2.54 -12.90 1.93
C VAL A 268 3.51 -11.79 2.33
N VAL A 269 3.32 -10.56 1.81
CA VAL A 269 4.15 -9.39 2.16
C VAL A 269 3.97 -8.99 3.63
N PHE A 270 2.74 -9.05 4.14
CA PHE A 270 2.47 -8.78 5.56
C PHE A 270 3.18 -9.80 6.46
N ARG A 271 3.03 -11.10 6.17
CA ARG A 271 3.68 -12.16 6.93
C ARG A 271 5.20 -12.08 6.84
N THR A 272 5.75 -11.75 5.68
CA THR A 272 7.18 -11.57 5.50
C THR A 272 7.70 -10.48 6.42
N ARG A 273 7.07 -9.29 6.41
CA ARG A 273 7.45 -8.17 7.28
C ARG A 273 7.33 -8.49 8.77
N LEU A 274 6.26 -9.20 9.17
CA LEU A 274 6.07 -9.59 10.56
C LEU A 274 7.14 -10.60 11.02
N GLY A 275 7.44 -11.60 10.20
CA GLY A 275 8.46 -12.61 10.49
C GLY A 275 9.87 -12.01 10.57
N LEU A 276 10.22 -11.13 9.62
CA LEU A 276 11.51 -10.42 9.64
C LEU A 276 11.61 -9.47 10.86
N SER A 277 10.50 -8.82 11.26
CA SER A 277 10.46 -8.02 12.49
C SER A 277 10.69 -8.87 13.74
N LEU A 278 10.12 -10.08 13.77
CA LEU A 278 10.34 -11.05 14.84
C LEU A 278 11.81 -11.52 14.89
N LEU A 279 12.42 -11.83 13.74
CA LEU A 279 13.84 -12.21 13.67
C LEU A 279 14.76 -11.10 14.19
N ALA A 280 14.45 -9.83 13.88
CA ALA A 280 15.22 -8.70 14.39
C ALA A 280 15.09 -8.51 15.91
N LEU A 281 13.95 -8.86 16.51
CA LEU A 281 13.71 -8.77 17.96
C LEU A 281 14.23 -9.99 18.75
N ALA A 282 14.32 -11.15 18.10
CA ALA A 282 14.77 -12.40 18.68
C ALA A 282 15.71 -13.14 17.71
N PRO A 283 16.94 -12.61 17.49
CA PRO A 283 17.87 -13.14 16.49
C PRO A 283 18.54 -14.46 16.92
N ARG A 284 18.22 -14.99 18.10
CA ARG A 284 18.81 -16.20 18.67
C ARG A 284 17.73 -17.08 19.29
N GLY A 285 18.01 -18.38 19.35
CA GLY A 285 17.16 -19.38 19.99
C GLY A 285 16.55 -20.37 18.99
N PRO A 286 15.92 -21.43 19.50
CA PRO A 286 15.42 -22.55 18.67
C PRO A 286 14.31 -22.14 17.70
N ALA A 287 13.58 -21.07 18.04
CA ALA A 287 12.50 -20.52 17.23
C ALA A 287 12.95 -19.88 15.90
N VAL A 288 14.19 -19.41 15.82
CA VAL A 288 14.71 -18.67 14.65
C VAL A 288 14.64 -19.50 13.39
N ARG A 289 15.05 -20.78 13.46
CA ARG A 289 15.01 -21.67 12.30
C ARG A 289 13.59 -21.92 11.81
N ALA A 290 12.62 -22.06 12.72
CA ALA A 290 11.23 -22.28 12.34
C ALA A 290 10.63 -21.07 11.60
N VAL A 291 10.92 -19.85 12.09
CA VAL A 291 10.51 -18.61 11.42
C VAL A 291 11.20 -18.46 10.06
N ALA A 292 12.51 -18.69 9.99
CA ALA A 292 13.27 -18.64 8.74
C ALA A 292 12.73 -19.64 7.70
N THR A 293 12.53 -20.90 8.09
CA THR A 293 11.94 -21.91 7.21
C THR A 293 10.56 -21.48 6.71
N ARG A 294 9.70 -20.93 7.58
CA ARG A 294 8.37 -20.46 7.17
C ARG A 294 8.44 -19.29 6.18
N LEU A 295 9.35 -18.33 6.39
CA LEU A 295 9.56 -17.21 5.47
C LEU A 295 10.00 -17.68 4.08
N VAL A 296 10.94 -18.62 4.02
CA VAL A 296 11.41 -19.21 2.77
C VAL A 296 10.30 -19.99 2.07
N GLN A 297 9.52 -20.78 2.80
CA GLN A 297 8.38 -21.51 2.26
C GLN A 297 7.33 -20.56 1.67
N ASP A 298 6.93 -19.53 2.42
CA ASP A 298 5.98 -18.52 1.95
C ASP A 298 6.47 -17.81 0.68
N ALA A 299 7.75 -17.43 0.64
CA ALA A 299 8.36 -16.78 -0.52
C ALA A 299 8.38 -17.69 -1.75
N ARG A 300 8.70 -18.98 -1.57
CA ARG A 300 8.71 -19.99 -2.64
C ARG A 300 7.31 -20.33 -3.15
N CYS A 301 6.35 -20.59 -2.25
CA CYS A 301 5.00 -21.03 -2.62
C CYS A 301 4.21 -19.97 -3.39
N HIS A 302 4.47 -18.68 -3.16
CA HIS A 302 3.70 -17.59 -3.77
C HIS A 302 4.44 -16.86 -4.90
N SER A 303 5.74 -17.11 -5.04
CA SER A 303 6.64 -16.44 -6.00
C SER A 303 6.43 -14.93 -6.05
N ASP A 304 6.28 -14.29 -4.89
CA ASP A 304 6.11 -12.83 -4.80
C ASP A 304 7.47 -12.15 -4.66
N GLY A 305 7.87 -11.45 -5.71
CA GLY A 305 9.17 -10.78 -5.81
C GLY A 305 9.42 -9.77 -4.68
N ARG A 306 8.39 -9.11 -4.14
CA ARG A 306 8.61 -8.18 -3.00
C ARG A 306 8.90 -8.94 -1.72
N ALA A 307 8.17 -10.03 -1.45
CA ALA A 307 8.46 -10.90 -0.31
C ALA A 307 9.88 -11.50 -0.41
N VAL A 308 10.24 -12.01 -1.59
CA VAL A 308 11.56 -12.55 -1.88
C VAL A 308 12.65 -11.50 -1.72
N ALA A 309 12.47 -10.29 -2.27
CA ALA A 309 13.45 -9.21 -2.13
C ALA A 309 13.66 -8.80 -0.67
N MET A 310 12.61 -8.75 0.15
CA MET A 310 12.76 -8.51 1.60
C MET A 310 13.54 -9.64 2.27
N ALA A 311 13.24 -10.90 1.93
CA ALA A 311 13.93 -12.05 2.51
C ALA A 311 15.43 -12.09 2.16
N LEU A 312 15.78 -11.86 0.90
CA LEU A 312 17.17 -11.86 0.43
C LEU A 312 18.02 -10.71 1.02
N ASN A 313 17.39 -9.57 1.28
CA ASN A 313 18.06 -8.38 1.80
C ASN A 313 18.07 -8.29 3.34
N ASP A 314 17.42 -9.21 4.04
CA ASP A 314 17.35 -9.15 5.50
C ASP A 314 18.61 -9.76 6.16
N PRO A 315 19.32 -9.00 7.00
CA PRO A 315 20.56 -9.46 7.62
C PRO A 315 20.35 -10.53 8.69
N TYR A 316 19.13 -10.66 9.25
CA TYR A 316 18.81 -11.66 10.27
C TYR A 316 18.37 -12.97 9.63
N LEU A 317 17.74 -12.95 8.45
CA LEU A 317 17.34 -14.16 7.73
C LEU A 317 18.52 -14.79 6.97
N ARG A 318 19.34 -13.98 6.31
CA ARG A 318 20.40 -14.45 5.38
C ARG A 318 21.33 -15.52 5.97
N PRO A 319 21.81 -15.43 7.22
CA PRO A 319 22.66 -16.47 7.82
C PRO A 319 21.98 -17.83 8.01
N HIS A 320 20.65 -17.90 7.89
CA HIS A 320 19.87 -19.12 8.04
C HIS A 320 19.43 -19.73 6.71
N LEU A 321 19.74 -19.12 5.56
CA LEU A 321 19.43 -19.69 4.26
C LEU A 321 20.45 -20.77 3.90
N THR A 322 19.99 -21.92 3.42
CA THR A 322 20.87 -22.86 2.72
C THR A 322 21.25 -22.32 1.34
N VAL A 323 22.26 -22.92 0.70
CA VAL A 323 22.65 -22.59 -0.68
C VAL A 323 21.46 -22.76 -1.63
N ASP A 324 20.76 -23.90 -1.54
CA ASP A 324 19.58 -24.18 -2.37
C ASP A 324 18.43 -23.18 -2.14
N GLU A 325 18.20 -22.79 -0.88
CA GLU A 325 17.19 -21.79 -0.53
C GLU A 325 17.56 -20.42 -1.11
N LEU A 326 18.84 -20.03 -1.02
CA LEU A 326 19.35 -18.79 -1.58
C LEU A 326 19.25 -18.76 -3.11
N ASP A 327 19.64 -19.84 -3.79
CA ASP A 327 19.58 -19.96 -5.24
C ASP A 327 18.13 -19.90 -5.74
N CYS A 328 17.23 -20.63 -5.07
CA CYS A 328 15.80 -20.63 -5.38
C CYS A 328 15.18 -19.22 -5.24
N LEU A 329 15.44 -18.53 -4.13
CA LEU A 329 14.95 -17.17 -3.92
C LEU A 329 15.57 -16.19 -4.93
N THR A 330 16.85 -16.32 -5.24
CA THR A 330 17.53 -15.49 -6.23
C THR A 330 16.93 -15.67 -7.63
N HIS A 331 16.59 -16.90 -8.01
CA HIS A 331 15.90 -17.18 -9.27
C HIS A 331 14.53 -16.48 -9.34
N ILE A 332 13.70 -16.60 -8.31
CA ILE A 332 12.39 -15.93 -8.26
C ILE A 332 12.55 -14.40 -8.31
N ALA A 333 13.54 -13.86 -7.61
CA ALA A 333 13.85 -12.42 -7.64
C ALA A 333 14.24 -11.96 -9.05
N ALA A 334 15.02 -12.76 -9.78
CA ALA A 334 15.42 -12.47 -11.15
C ALA A 334 14.21 -12.48 -12.11
N GLU A 335 13.32 -13.46 -12.01
CA GLU A 335 12.08 -13.52 -12.81
C GLU A 335 11.13 -12.36 -12.54
N ALA A 336 11.05 -11.93 -11.27
CA ALA A 336 10.26 -10.77 -10.85
C ALA A 336 10.96 -9.43 -11.12
N GLY A 337 12.17 -9.44 -11.68
CA GLY A 337 12.93 -8.23 -12.04
C GLY A 337 13.52 -7.45 -10.85
N GLN A 338 13.61 -8.05 -9.66
CA GLN A 338 14.02 -7.36 -8.43
C GLN A 338 15.53 -7.08 -8.35
N ALA A 339 16.34 -7.75 -9.16
CA ALA A 339 17.79 -7.52 -9.24
C ALA A 339 18.16 -6.34 -10.16
N ARG A 340 17.18 -5.66 -10.76
CA ARG A 340 17.42 -4.61 -11.77
C ARG A 340 16.70 -3.32 -11.38
N ASP A 341 17.43 -2.22 -11.43
CA ASP A 341 16.90 -0.86 -11.25
C ASP A 341 16.13 -0.34 -12.48
N THR A 342 16.05 -1.13 -13.55
CA THR A 342 15.31 -0.80 -14.77
C THR A 342 14.79 -2.06 -15.46
N LEU A 343 13.65 -1.94 -16.12
CA LEU A 343 13.16 -2.99 -17.01
C LEU A 343 14.09 -3.19 -18.23
N PRO A 344 14.26 -4.43 -18.72
CA PRO A 344 14.87 -4.68 -20.02
C PRO A 344 14.20 -3.84 -21.13
N LEU A 345 14.98 -3.34 -22.10
CA LEU A 345 14.50 -2.39 -23.12
C LEU A 345 13.24 -2.87 -23.87
N GLY A 346 13.18 -4.15 -24.25
CA GLY A 346 11.99 -4.72 -24.90
C GLY A 346 10.76 -4.67 -24.00
N LEU A 347 10.89 -5.11 -22.74
CA LEU A 347 9.79 -5.07 -21.77
C LEU A 347 9.36 -3.64 -21.41
N LEU A 348 10.29 -2.68 -21.41
CA LEU A 348 9.98 -1.27 -21.23
C LEU A 348 9.17 -0.72 -22.41
N ALA A 349 9.53 -1.08 -23.64
CA ALA A 349 8.76 -0.69 -24.83
C ALA A 349 7.35 -1.31 -24.83
N ASP A 350 7.23 -2.58 -24.42
CA ASP A 350 5.94 -3.28 -24.28
C ASP A 350 5.05 -2.64 -23.20
N LEU A 351 5.65 -2.24 -22.07
CA LEU A 351 4.97 -1.54 -21.01
C LEU A 351 4.40 -0.20 -21.48
N LYS A 352 5.23 0.61 -22.15
CA LYS A 352 4.83 1.92 -22.70
C LYS A 352 3.71 1.75 -23.73
N THR A 353 3.87 0.84 -24.68
CA THR A 353 2.85 0.53 -25.69
C THR A 353 1.53 0.11 -25.04
N SER A 354 1.57 -0.74 -24.01
CA SER A 354 0.36 -1.17 -23.31
C SER A 354 -0.30 -0.04 -22.53
N ALA A 355 0.48 0.87 -21.95
CA ALA A 355 -0.03 2.07 -21.30
C ALA A 355 -0.67 3.04 -22.30
N ASP A 356 -0.07 3.26 -23.46
CA ASP A 356 -0.63 4.12 -24.52
C ASP A 356 -1.98 3.59 -25.00
N ILE A 357 -2.09 2.27 -25.19
CA ILE A 357 -3.35 1.61 -25.56
C ILE A 357 -4.39 1.77 -24.45
N ALA A 358 -3.99 1.56 -23.19
CA ALA A 358 -4.90 1.71 -22.05
C ALA A 358 -5.42 3.14 -21.92
N GLU A 359 -4.57 4.16 -22.11
CA GLU A 359 -4.97 5.57 -22.09
C GLU A 359 -5.99 5.88 -23.20
N ASN A 360 -5.71 5.50 -24.44
CA ASN A 360 -6.61 5.73 -25.57
C ASN A 360 -7.97 5.04 -25.35
N ASN A 361 -7.96 3.80 -24.88
CA ASN A 361 -9.19 3.07 -24.58
C ASN A 361 -9.94 3.63 -23.38
N LEU A 362 -9.24 4.18 -22.38
CA LEU A 362 -9.87 4.90 -21.26
C LEU A 362 -10.58 6.15 -21.75
N ARG A 363 -9.92 6.99 -22.56
CA ARG A 363 -10.53 8.20 -23.17
C ARG A 363 -11.79 7.83 -23.96
N TYR A 364 -11.70 6.81 -24.81
CA TYR A 364 -12.83 6.33 -25.60
C TYR A 364 -13.99 5.81 -24.74
N ALA A 365 -13.69 5.01 -23.71
CA ALA A 365 -14.69 4.44 -22.82
C ALA A 365 -15.45 5.52 -22.03
N ILE A 366 -14.73 6.51 -21.50
CA ILE A 366 -15.33 7.61 -20.73
C ILE A 366 -16.17 8.51 -21.64
N ALA A 367 -15.67 8.87 -22.82
CA ALA A 367 -16.44 9.67 -23.77
C ALA A 367 -17.78 9.00 -24.15
N ARG A 368 -17.77 7.68 -24.38
CA ARG A 368 -18.99 6.90 -24.62
C ARG A 368 -19.94 6.87 -23.43
N LEU A 369 -19.41 6.77 -22.22
CA LEU A 369 -20.22 6.77 -21.01
C LEU A 369 -20.97 8.10 -20.84
N ILE A 370 -20.26 9.22 -21.01
CA ILE A 370 -20.84 10.58 -20.86
C ILE A 370 -21.89 10.84 -21.96
N THR A 371 -21.54 10.59 -23.22
CA THR A 371 -22.47 10.78 -24.35
C THR A 371 -23.70 9.86 -24.29
N GLY A 372 -23.53 8.60 -23.84
CA GLY A 372 -24.64 7.67 -23.66
C GLY A 372 -25.63 8.09 -22.57
N HIS A 373 -25.16 8.74 -21.49
CA HIS A 373 -26.03 9.26 -20.44
C HIS A 373 -26.88 10.46 -20.91
N HIS A 374 -26.34 11.31 -21.79
CA HIS A 374 -27.09 12.43 -22.37
C HIS A 374 -28.24 11.98 -23.30
N HIS A 375 -28.12 10.83 -23.98
CA HIS A 375 -29.21 10.31 -24.80
C HIS A 375 -30.30 9.59 -23.98
N ALA A 376 -29.97 8.96 -22.85
CA ALA A 376 -30.95 8.26 -22.02
C ALA A 376 -31.85 9.21 -21.18
N SER A 377 -31.38 10.43 -20.91
CA SER A 377 -32.10 11.44 -20.12
C SER A 377 -32.95 12.40 -20.96
N GLY A 378 -32.98 12.24 -22.29
CA GLY A 378 -33.68 13.12 -23.24
C GLY A 378 -34.98 12.57 -23.84
N VAL A 379 -35.63 11.56 -23.24
CA VAL A 379 -36.95 11.09 -23.73
C VAL A 379 -38.02 12.13 -23.37
N PRO A 380 -38.67 12.80 -24.34
CA PRO A 380 -39.78 13.70 -24.03
C PRO A 380 -40.97 12.86 -23.57
N THR A 381 -41.52 13.19 -22.40
CA THR A 381 -42.86 12.76 -22.01
C THR A 381 -43.85 13.34 -23.01
N ASN A 382 -44.26 12.53 -23.98
CA ASN A 382 -45.38 12.85 -24.85
C ASN A 382 -46.66 12.80 -24.01
N THR A 383 -47.04 13.95 -23.44
CA THR A 383 -48.41 14.21 -23.00
C THR A 383 -49.20 14.66 -24.23
N SER A 384 -50.01 13.76 -24.76
CA SER A 384 -51.06 14.11 -25.73
C SER A 384 -52.41 13.98 -25.06
N HIS A 385 -53.18 15.06 -25.19
CA HIS A 385 -54.58 15.25 -24.81
C HIS A 385 -55.55 14.28 -25.47
#